data_AF-A0A0S6VTC6-F1
#
_entry.id   AF-A0A0S6VTC6-F1
#
_cell.length_a   1.000
_cell.length_b   1.000
_cell.length_c   1.000
_cell.angle_alpha   90.00
_cell.angle_beta   90.00
_cell.angle_gamma   90.00
#
_symmetry.space_group_name_H-M   'P 1'
#
loop_
_entity.id
_entity.type
_entity.pdbx_description
1 polymer ?
#
loop_
_entity_poly.entity_id
_entity_poly.type
_entity_poly.pdbx_seq_one_letter_code
_entity_poly.pdbx_strand_id
1 'polypeptide(L)'
;MKYILISQSFRRQLKVLRRYLTEQDVVDDIARFIRRGLTKGETFLEAYTISQIHLEIVKLRLSVYRVDFRYLIGVIEQRDYLPIIIDLKKGRYGQNLSLNADRQTVVAIESAIIRMVEDYLEHTEASPTLTAYSVEES
;
A
#
# COMPACT_ATOMS: atom_id res chain seq x y z
N MET A 1 -12.47 -3.99 14.10
CA MET A 1 -12.40 -2.79 13.25
C MET A 1 -11.07 -2.78 12.53
N LYS A 2 -11.06 -2.55 11.22
CA LYS A 2 -9.85 -2.50 10.39
C LYS A 2 -9.49 -1.07 10.08
N TYR A 3 -8.20 -0.78 9.90
CA TYR A 3 -7.71 0.57 9.63
C TYR A 3 -6.85 0.62 8.38
N ILE A 4 -7.07 1.64 7.56
CA ILE A 4 -6.16 2.02 6.50
C ILE A 4 -5.29 3.15 7.05
N LEU A 5 -3.98 2.96 7.09
CA LEU A 5 -3.05 3.92 7.67
C LEU A 5 -2.23 4.58 6.57
N ILE A 6 -2.47 5.88 6.32
CA ILE A 6 -1.77 6.65 5.30
C ILE A 6 -0.60 7.42 5.92
N SER A 7 0.62 7.11 5.47
CA SER A 7 1.84 7.79 5.90
C SER A 7 2.12 9.07 5.10
N GLN A 8 2.91 9.97 5.69
CA GLN A 8 3.42 11.15 4.97
C GLN A 8 4.36 10.76 3.82
N SER A 9 5.11 9.66 3.97
CA SER A 9 5.99 9.13 2.93
C SER A 9 5.17 8.72 1.69
N PHE A 10 4.03 8.04 1.90
CA PHE A 10 3.11 7.68 0.81
C PHE A 10 2.44 8.91 0.18
N ARG A 11 2.02 9.90 0.99
CA ARG A 11 1.46 11.16 0.47
C ARG A 11 2.40 11.91 -0.44
N ARG A 12 3.71 11.90 -0.17
CA ARG A 12 4.72 12.50 -1.05
C ARG A 12 4.73 11.82 -2.43
N GLN A 13 4.53 10.50 -2.48
CA GLN A 13 4.38 9.77 -3.75
C GLN A 13 3.08 10.16 -4.46
N LEU A 14 1.96 10.19 -3.74
CA LEU A 14 0.66 10.63 -4.29
C LEU A 14 0.73 12.05 -4.86
N LYS A 15 1.50 12.96 -4.25
CA LYS A 15 1.66 14.34 -4.76
C LYS A 15 2.18 14.38 -6.20
N VAL A 16 3.01 13.43 -6.60
CA VAL A 16 3.51 13.29 -7.98
C VAL A 16 2.39 12.83 -8.93
N LEU A 17 1.47 12.01 -8.43
CA LEU A 17 0.35 11.43 -9.19
C LEU A 17 -0.97 12.21 -9.05
N ARG A 18 -1.00 13.31 -8.28
CA ARG A 18 -2.21 14.05 -7.89
C ARG A 18 -3.10 14.55 -9.03
N ARG A 19 -2.55 14.61 -10.25
CA ARG A 19 -3.31 14.97 -11.46
C ARG A 19 -4.21 13.82 -11.96
N TYR A 20 -4.06 12.63 -11.39
CA TYR A 20 -4.73 11.40 -11.84
C TYR A 20 -5.52 10.69 -10.75
N LEU A 21 -5.10 10.81 -9.48
CA LEU A 21 -5.82 10.24 -8.35
C LEU A 21 -5.65 11.09 -7.09
N THR A 22 -6.57 10.91 -6.16
CA THR A 22 -6.57 11.49 -4.81
C THR A 22 -6.23 10.44 -3.77
N GLU A 23 -5.95 10.88 -2.55
CA GLU A 23 -5.78 9.96 -1.41
C GLU A 23 -7.05 9.13 -1.15
N GLN A 24 -8.22 9.75 -1.30
CA GLN A 24 -9.50 9.08 -1.08
C GLN A 24 -9.72 7.92 -2.08
N ASP A 25 -9.31 8.08 -3.35
CA ASP A 25 -9.39 7.00 -4.34
C ASP A 25 -8.61 5.74 -3.90
N VAL A 26 -7.48 5.93 -3.21
CA VAL A 26 -6.68 4.82 -2.67
C VAL A 26 -7.36 4.21 -1.44
N VAL A 27 -7.86 5.05 -0.53
CA VAL A 27 -8.57 4.61 0.67
C VAL A 27 -9.80 3.77 0.29
N ASP A 28 -10.59 4.24 -0.68
CA ASP A 28 -11.79 3.53 -1.13
C ASP A 28 -11.47 2.18 -1.77
N ASP A 29 -10.37 2.09 -2.53
CA ASP A 29 -9.94 0.84 -3.16
C ASP A 29 -9.37 -0.17 -2.15
N ILE A 30 -8.61 0.30 -1.14
CA ILE A 30 -8.19 -0.57 -0.04
C ILE A 30 -9.40 -1.02 0.78
N ALA A 31 -10.37 -0.14 1.03
CA ALA A 31 -11.61 -0.52 1.72
C ALA A 31 -12.42 -1.55 0.93
N ARG A 32 -12.45 -1.45 -0.42
CA ARG A 32 -13.00 -2.51 -1.28
C ARG A 32 -12.25 -3.82 -1.09
N PHE A 33 -10.91 -3.79 -1.12
CA PHE A 33 -10.09 -4.99 -0.89
C PHE A 33 -10.37 -5.63 0.47
N ILE A 34 -10.46 -4.83 1.53
CA ILE A 34 -10.79 -5.31 2.89
C ILE A 34 -12.12 -6.08 2.91
N ARG A 35 -13.14 -5.58 2.22
CA ARG A 35 -14.48 -6.19 2.20
C ARG A 35 -14.61 -7.38 1.26
N ARG A 36 -13.92 -7.37 0.12
CA ARG A 36 -14.14 -8.33 -0.97
C ARG A 36 -12.97 -9.28 -1.23
N GLY A 37 -11.83 -9.05 -0.60
CA GLY A 37 -10.59 -9.75 -0.88
C GLY A 37 -10.03 -9.43 -2.27
N LEU A 38 -9.18 -10.34 -2.75
CA LEU A 38 -8.47 -10.20 -4.02
C LEU A 38 -9.42 -10.35 -5.22
N THR A 39 -9.23 -9.50 -6.23
CA THR A 39 -9.90 -9.60 -7.52
C THR A 39 -8.91 -9.92 -8.65
N LYS A 40 -9.41 -10.08 -9.88
CA LYS A 40 -8.61 -10.54 -11.03
C LYS A 40 -7.37 -9.66 -11.29
N GLY A 41 -6.20 -10.26 -11.12
CA GLY A 41 -4.90 -9.63 -11.36
C GLY A 41 -4.33 -8.87 -10.15
N GLU A 42 -4.99 -8.97 -8.99
CA GLU A 42 -4.43 -8.68 -7.67
C GLU A 42 -3.85 -9.98 -7.10
N THR A 43 -2.83 -9.87 -6.25
CA THR A 43 -2.17 -11.07 -5.71
C THR A 43 -1.47 -10.76 -4.40
N PHE A 44 -1.45 -11.74 -3.52
CA PHE A 44 -0.44 -11.82 -2.47
C PHE A 44 0.93 -12.04 -3.12
N LEU A 45 1.96 -11.37 -2.63
CA LEU A 45 3.33 -11.48 -3.14
C LEU A 45 4.20 -12.30 -2.20
N GLU A 46 4.33 -11.85 -0.95
CA GLU A 46 5.21 -12.45 0.05
C GLU A 46 4.76 -12.01 1.45
N ALA A 47 5.17 -12.77 2.47
CA ALA A 47 5.02 -12.38 3.87
C ALA A 47 6.39 -12.31 4.55
N TYR A 48 6.55 -11.33 5.43
CA TYR A 48 7.74 -11.10 6.23
C TYR A 48 7.37 -11.12 7.71
N THR A 49 8.34 -11.47 8.54
CA THR A 49 8.28 -11.22 9.99
C THR A 49 9.40 -10.26 10.34
N ILE A 50 9.05 -9.04 10.75
CA ILE A 50 10.00 -7.97 11.09
C ILE A 50 9.68 -7.48 12.49
N SER A 51 10.64 -7.58 13.42
CA SER A 51 10.45 -7.10 14.81
C SER A 51 9.16 -7.60 15.47
N GLN A 52 8.84 -8.89 15.28
CA GLN A 52 7.61 -9.57 15.75
C GLN A 52 6.31 -9.19 15.02
N ILE A 53 6.35 -8.26 14.07
CA ILE A 53 5.21 -7.93 13.22
C ILE A 53 5.13 -8.92 12.07
N HIS A 54 3.96 -9.54 11.89
CA HIS A 54 3.65 -10.30 10.68
C HIS A 54 3.09 -9.37 9.60
N LEU A 55 3.83 -9.25 8.51
CA LEU A 55 3.54 -8.35 7.40
C LEU A 55 3.29 -9.15 6.12
N GLU A 56 2.11 -9.04 5.56
CA GLU A 56 1.77 -9.58 4.24
C GLU A 56 1.85 -8.48 3.18
N ILE A 57 2.55 -8.71 2.08
CA ILE A 57 2.60 -7.79 0.94
C ILE A 57 1.60 -8.20 -0.11
N VAL A 58 0.68 -7.29 -0.43
CA VAL A 58 -0.37 -7.50 -1.41
C VAL A 58 -0.25 -6.49 -2.53
N LYS A 59 -0.35 -6.97 -3.77
CA LYS A 59 -0.42 -6.14 -4.98
C LYS A 59 -1.85 -5.91 -5.39
N LEU A 60 -2.27 -4.65 -5.43
CA LEU A 60 -3.60 -4.21 -5.82
C LEU A 60 -3.61 -3.49 -7.17
N ARG A 61 -4.84 -3.24 -7.65
CA ARG A 61 -5.12 -2.52 -8.89
C ARG A 61 -6.15 -1.43 -8.62
N LEU A 62 -5.86 -0.24 -9.13
CA LEU A 62 -6.78 0.87 -9.09
C LEU A 62 -6.91 1.45 -10.50
N SER A 63 -8.13 1.78 -10.92
CA SER A 63 -8.38 2.47 -12.19
C SER A 63 -9.23 3.72 -11.90
N VAL A 64 -8.66 4.90 -12.15
CA VAL A 64 -9.28 6.21 -11.85
C VAL A 64 -9.22 7.06 -13.11
N TYR A 65 -10.33 7.68 -13.53
CA TYR A 65 -10.42 8.51 -14.74
C TYR A 65 -9.79 7.88 -16.00
N ARG A 66 -10.00 6.57 -16.22
CA ARG A 66 -9.41 5.77 -17.33
C ARG A 66 -7.88 5.64 -17.29
N VAL A 67 -7.26 5.95 -16.15
CA VAL A 67 -5.84 5.74 -15.87
C VAL A 67 -5.70 4.54 -14.95
N ASP A 68 -4.89 3.56 -15.36
CA ASP A 68 -4.62 2.35 -14.60
C ASP A 68 -3.39 2.53 -13.70
N PHE A 69 -3.51 2.08 -12.45
CA PHE A 69 -2.47 2.06 -11.43
C PHE A 69 -2.19 0.66 -10.92
N ARG A 70 -0.99 0.48 -10.38
CA ARG A 70 -0.58 -0.69 -9.59
C ARG A 70 0.06 -0.17 -8.32
N TYR A 71 -0.26 -0.80 -7.21
CA TYR A 71 0.32 -0.40 -5.93
C TYR A 71 0.45 -1.60 -4.99
N LEU A 72 1.37 -1.48 -4.03
CA LEU A 72 1.52 -2.45 -2.95
C LEU A 72 0.91 -1.88 -1.69
N ILE A 73 0.32 -2.79 -0.93
CA ILE A 73 -0.04 -2.55 0.46
C ILE A 73 0.67 -3.58 1.34
N GLY A 74 0.98 -3.17 2.56
CA GLY A 74 1.31 -4.03 3.67
C GLY A 74 0.04 -4.30 4.47
N VAL A 75 -0.19 -5.55 4.84
CA VAL A 75 -1.25 -5.96 5.74
C VAL A 75 -0.60 -6.49 7.01
N ILE A 76 -0.86 -5.82 8.13
CA ILE A 76 -0.32 -6.16 9.44
C ILE A 76 -1.43 -6.79 10.26
N GLU A 77 -1.20 -8.05 10.68
CA GLU A 77 -2.11 -8.82 11.55
C GLU A 77 -3.57 -8.85 11.08
N GLN A 78 -3.80 -8.75 9.76
CA GLN A 78 -5.13 -8.64 9.14
C GLN A 78 -6.01 -7.49 9.69
N ARG A 79 -5.38 -6.51 10.34
CA ARG A 79 -6.06 -5.40 11.02
C ARG A 79 -5.73 -4.07 10.36
N ASP A 80 -4.45 -3.84 10.10
CA ASP A 80 -3.94 -2.56 9.62
C ASP A 80 -3.39 -2.70 8.20
N TYR A 81 -3.75 -1.75 7.34
CA TYR A 81 -3.51 -1.79 5.90
C TYR A 81 -2.76 -0.51 5.49
N LEU A 82 -1.53 -0.67 5.04
CA LEU A 82 -0.62 0.44 4.75
C LEU A 82 -0.23 0.46 3.29
N PRO A 83 -0.59 1.47 2.49
CA PRO A 83 -0.05 1.59 1.15
C PRO A 83 1.43 1.95 1.17
N ILE A 84 2.21 1.22 0.39
CA ILE A 84 3.68 1.27 0.40
C ILE A 84 4.18 2.09 -0.79
N ILE A 85 3.74 1.71 -1.99
CA ILE A 85 4.15 2.33 -3.24
C ILE A 85 3.02 2.25 -4.25
N ILE A 86 2.82 3.31 -5.04
CA ILE A 86 1.84 3.37 -6.12
C ILE A 86 2.48 3.97 -7.37
N ASP A 87 2.17 3.40 -8.53
CA ASP A 87 2.61 3.92 -9.81
C ASP A 87 1.57 3.66 -10.90
N LEU A 88 1.68 4.41 -12.00
CA LEU A 88 0.94 4.13 -13.23
C LEU A 88 1.28 2.72 -13.69
N LYS A 89 0.31 1.99 -14.26
CA LYS A 89 0.54 0.65 -14.83
C LYS A 89 1.64 0.63 -15.89
N LYS A 90 1.82 1.74 -16.62
CA LYS A 90 2.92 1.93 -17.60
C LYS A 90 4.10 2.72 -17.04
N GLY A 91 4.08 3.02 -15.74
CA GLY A 91 5.14 3.73 -15.03
C GLY A 91 6.34 2.85 -14.75
N ARG A 92 7.30 3.43 -14.02
CA ARG A 92 8.59 2.83 -13.69
C ARG A 92 8.46 1.49 -12.98
N TYR A 93 7.51 1.39 -12.05
CA TYR A 93 7.30 0.20 -11.21
C TYR A 93 6.03 -0.55 -11.59
N GLY A 94 5.08 0.09 -12.27
CA GLY A 94 3.75 -0.49 -12.50
C GLY A 94 3.74 -1.80 -13.30
N GLN A 95 4.59 -1.94 -14.31
CA GLN A 95 4.67 -3.19 -15.09
C GLN A 95 5.38 -4.31 -14.33
N ASN A 96 6.34 -3.94 -13.49
CA ASN A 96 7.28 -4.83 -12.83
C ASN A 96 7.08 -4.90 -11.32
N LEU A 97 5.88 -4.57 -10.85
CA LEU A 97 5.54 -4.58 -9.42
C LEU A 97 5.45 -6.05 -8.96
N SER A 98 6.62 -6.62 -8.73
CA SER A 98 6.91 -8.01 -8.41
C SER A 98 8.29 -8.07 -7.75
N LEU A 99 8.45 -9.01 -6.83
CA LEU A 99 9.72 -9.27 -6.15
C LEU A 99 10.71 -10.05 -7.04
N ASN A 100 10.28 -10.49 -8.23
CA ASN A 100 11.11 -11.13 -9.24
C ASN A 100 11.48 -10.18 -10.40
N ALA A 101 11.35 -8.87 -10.19
CA ALA A 101 11.73 -7.85 -11.16
C ALA A 101 13.26 -7.68 -11.26
N ASP A 102 13.70 -6.69 -12.05
CA ASP A 102 15.11 -6.32 -12.06
C ASP A 102 15.59 -5.86 -10.66
N ARG A 103 16.89 -6.01 -10.39
CA ARG A 103 17.48 -5.74 -9.08
C ARG A 103 17.20 -4.32 -8.57
N GLN A 104 17.12 -3.32 -9.45
CA GLN A 104 16.86 -1.95 -9.04
C GLN A 104 15.42 -1.79 -8.53
N THR A 105 14.46 -2.42 -9.22
CA THR A 105 13.05 -2.44 -8.80
C THR A 105 12.88 -3.16 -7.45
N VAL A 106 13.51 -4.32 -7.28
CA VAL A 106 13.45 -5.07 -6.01
C VAL A 106 13.98 -4.25 -4.84
N VAL A 107 15.18 -3.66 -4.97
CA VAL A 107 15.77 -2.81 -3.93
C VAL A 107 14.87 -1.62 -3.57
N ALA A 108 14.20 -1.02 -4.56
CA ALA A 108 13.27 0.07 -4.31
C ALA A 108 12.02 -0.38 -3.53
N ILE A 109 11.49 -1.57 -3.83
CA ILE A 109 10.36 -2.17 -3.11
C ILE A 109 10.77 -2.50 -1.67
N GLU A 110 11.89 -3.19 -1.46
CA GLU A 110 12.41 -3.52 -0.12
C GLU A 110 12.62 -2.25 0.72
N SER A 111 13.24 -1.22 0.14
CA SER A 111 13.45 0.06 0.82
C SER A 111 12.15 0.80 1.15
N ALA A 112 11.08 0.58 0.37
CA ALA A 112 9.77 1.15 0.66
C ALA A 112 9.04 0.35 1.76
N ILE A 113 9.19 -0.98 1.77
CA ILE A 113 8.68 -1.86 2.83
C ILE A 113 9.32 -1.49 4.17
N ILE A 114 10.66 -1.38 4.24
CA ILE A 114 11.37 -1.01 5.47
C ILE A 114 10.86 0.33 6.02
N ARG A 115 10.79 1.36 5.17
CA ARG A 115 10.28 2.67 5.57
C ARG A 115 8.83 2.64 6.05
N MET A 116 7.98 1.83 5.43
CA MET A 116 6.60 1.68 5.88
C MET A 116 6.54 1.01 7.27
N VAL A 117 7.37 0.00 7.52
CA VAL A 117 7.45 -0.65 8.84
C VAL A 117 7.99 0.31 9.90
N GLU A 118 9.01 1.11 9.58
CA GLU A 118 9.50 2.19 10.45
C GLU A 118 8.40 3.21 10.77
N ASP A 119 7.73 3.73 9.73
CA ASP A 119 6.60 4.67 9.88
C ASP A 119 5.49 4.08 10.79
N TYR A 120 5.23 2.76 10.71
CA TYR A 120 4.26 2.05 11.53
C TYR A 120 4.72 1.84 12.97
N LEU A 121 5.98 1.44 13.19
CA LEU A 121 6.54 1.25 14.54
C LEU A 121 6.66 2.56 15.32
N GLU A 122 6.91 3.67 14.62
CA GLU A 122 6.93 5.01 15.20
C GLU A 122 5.52 5.57 15.47
N HIS A 123 4.49 4.97 14.86
CA HIS A 123 3.10 5.36 15.08
C HIS A 123 2.61 4.93 16.46
N THR A 124 2.32 5.91 17.32
CA THR A 124 1.76 5.66 18.66
C THR A 124 0.54 6.54 18.90
N GLU A 125 -0.30 6.16 19.87
CA GLU A 125 -1.44 6.99 20.28
C GLU A 125 -1.00 8.39 20.75
N ALA A 126 0.18 8.51 21.35
CA ALA A 126 0.74 9.79 21.82
C ALA A 126 1.38 10.62 20.70
N SER A 127 1.75 9.99 19.58
CA SER A 127 2.40 10.65 18.43
C SER A 127 1.90 10.03 17.12
N PRO A 128 0.69 10.40 16.66
CA PRO A 128 0.11 9.83 15.46
C PRO A 128 0.80 10.37 14.21
N THR A 129 1.77 9.62 13.70
CA THR A 129 2.50 9.88 12.44
C THR A 129 1.70 9.47 11.19
N LEU A 130 0.73 8.58 11.35
CA LEU A 130 -0.13 8.03 10.31
C LEU A 130 -1.56 8.56 10.46
N THR A 131 -2.23 8.79 9.35
CA THR A 131 -3.66 9.10 9.36
C THR A 131 -4.46 7.81 9.20
N ALA A 132 -5.30 7.51 10.18
CA ALA A 132 -6.13 6.31 10.19
C ALA A 132 -7.51 6.58 9.58
N TYR A 133 -7.92 5.68 8.69
CA TYR A 133 -9.27 5.61 8.13
C TYR A 133 -9.90 4.29 8.59
N SER A 134 -10.98 4.36 9.36
CA SER A 134 -11.69 3.15 9.82
C SER A 134 -12.53 2.56 8.69
N VAL A 135 -12.52 1.22 8.60
CA VAL A 135 -13.37 0.48 7.67
C VAL A 135 -14.24 -0.48 8.48
N GLU A 136 -15.56 -0.27 8.40
CA GLU A 136 -16.55 -1.21 8.93
C GLU A 136 -16.66 -2.42 8.01
N GLU A 137 -16.61 -3.61 8.62
CA GLU A 137 -16.91 -4.87 7.95
C GLU A 137 -18.44 -4.96 7.82
N SER A 138 -18.92 -4.94 6.58
CA SER A 138 -20.34 -5.08 6.24
C SER A 138 -20.71 -6.55 6.09
#